data_AF-A0A4Q3TFC4-F1
#
_entry.id   AF-A0A4Q3TFC4-F1
#
_cell.length_a   1.000
_cell.length_b   1.000
_cell.length_c   1.000
_cell.angle_alpha   90.00
_cell.angle_beta   90.00
_cell.angle_gamma   90.00
#
_symmetry.space_group_name_H-M   'P 1'
#
loop_
_entity.id
_entity.type
_entity.pdbx_description
1 polymer ?
#
loop_
_entity_poly.entity_id
_entity_poly.type
_entity_poly.pdbx_seq_one_letter_code
_entity_poly.pdbx_strand_id
1 'polypeptide(L)'
;MSSSLASAPAKKELGFVEFVCLIALMMALNALAIDSMLPALPHIGADLNVATDNDRQWVVTSYLLGFGGAQLFYGPLADRFGRKP
;
A
#
# COMPACT_ATOMS: atom_id res chain seq x y z
N MET A 1 -15.97 25.90 45.16
CA MET A 1 -16.39 24.91 44.14
C MET A 1 -15.27 24.82 43.12
N SER A 2 -14.30 23.95 43.40
CA SER A 2 -13.08 23.79 42.61
C SER A 2 -13.32 22.69 41.57
N SER A 3 -13.66 23.08 40.35
CA SER A 3 -13.87 22.17 39.24
C SER A 3 -12.54 21.63 38.75
N SER A 4 -12.26 20.37 39.06
CA SER A 4 -11.14 19.58 38.56
C SER A 4 -11.19 19.51 37.02
N LEU A 5 -10.18 20.08 36.36
CA LEU A 5 -9.95 19.91 34.93
C LEU A 5 -9.41 18.50 34.72
N ALA A 6 -10.26 17.60 34.23
CA ALA A 6 -9.86 16.29 33.76
C ALA A 6 -8.81 16.46 32.65
N SER A 7 -7.57 16.05 32.92
CA SER A 7 -6.49 16.04 31.94
C SER A 7 -6.83 15.10 30.80
N ALA A 8 -6.93 15.62 29.57
CA ALA A 8 -7.12 14.81 28.38
C ALA A 8 -6.00 13.76 28.27
N PRO A 9 -6.28 12.54 27.79
CA PRO A 9 -5.26 11.50 27.64
C PRO A 9 -4.22 11.95 26.61
N ALA A 10 -2.94 11.92 27.01
CA ALA A 10 -1.82 12.21 26.13
C ALA A 10 -1.81 11.21 24.96
N LYS A 11 -1.86 11.73 23.72
CA LYS A 11 -1.66 10.89 22.53
C LYS A 11 -0.26 10.29 22.61
N LYS A 12 -0.17 8.96 22.66
CA LYS A 12 1.10 8.25 22.59
C LYS A 12 1.65 8.43 21.18
N GLU A 13 2.60 9.35 21.01
CA GLU A 13 3.31 9.50 19.74
C GLU A 13 4.19 8.26 19.53
N LEU A 14 4.20 7.75 18.30
CA LEU A 14 5.04 6.61 17.92
C LEU A 14 6.51 7.00 18.09
N GLY A 15 7.30 6.15 18.76
CA GLY A 15 8.74 6.35 18.82
C GLY A 15 9.35 6.30 17.42
N PHE A 16 10.43 7.05 17.16
CA PHE A 16 11.07 7.10 15.84
C PHE A 16 11.37 5.71 15.25
N VAL A 17 11.92 4.81 16.07
CA VAL A 17 12.22 3.43 15.65
C VAL A 17 10.94 2.65 15.33
N GLU A 18 9.90 2.80 16.13
CA GLU A 18 8.60 2.13 15.92
C GLU A 18 7.95 2.62 14.63
N PHE A 19 7.98 3.92 14.37
CA PHE A 19 7.52 4.52 13.11
C PHE A 19 8.31 4.00 11.91
N VAL A 20 9.65 4.01 11.99
CA VAL A 20 10.52 3.50 10.92
C VAL A 20 10.24 2.02 10.65
N CYS A 21 10.10 1.19 11.70
CA CYS A 21 9.74 -0.22 11.55
C CYS A 21 8.36 -0.40 10.89
N LEU A 22 7.36 0.40 11.28
CA LEU A 22 6.02 0.35 10.68
C LEU A 22 6.05 0.69 9.19
N ILE A 23 6.72 1.78 8.82
CA ILE A 23 6.85 2.20 7.42
C ILE A 23 7.67 1.16 6.63
N ALA A 24 8.77 0.67 7.19
CA ALA A 24 9.58 -0.37 6.57
C ALA A 24 8.78 -1.67 6.33
N LEU A 25 7.97 -2.09 7.29
CA LEU A 25 7.09 -3.25 7.14
C LEU A 25 6.00 -3.01 6.10
N MET A 26 5.39 -1.82 6.06
CA MET A 26 4.44 -1.45 5.01
C MET A 26 5.08 -1.54 3.61
N MET A 27 6.30 -1.04 3.46
CA MET A 27 7.03 -1.12 2.20
C MET A 27 7.42 -2.57 1.86
N ALA A 28 7.84 -3.34 2.84
CA ALA A 28 8.21 -4.76 2.67
C ALA A 28 7.00 -5.61 2.25
N LEU A 29 5.81 -5.37 2.82
CA LEU A 29 4.58 -6.05 2.41
C LEU A 29 4.24 -5.78 0.95
N ASN A 30 4.42 -4.55 0.48
CA ASN A 30 4.21 -4.20 -0.91
C ASN A 30 5.22 -4.91 -1.85
N ALA A 31 6.50 -4.95 -1.46
CA ALA A 31 7.53 -5.67 -2.23
C ALA A 31 7.23 -7.18 -2.29
N LEU A 32 6.88 -7.80 -1.16
CA LEU A 32 6.52 -9.21 -1.07
C LEU A 32 5.35 -9.57 -1.98
N ALA A 33 4.32 -8.71 -2.04
CA ALA A 33 3.17 -8.92 -2.92
C ALA A 33 3.60 -9.00 -4.39
N ILE A 34 4.44 -8.06 -4.86
CA ILE A 34 4.94 -8.03 -6.23
C ILE A 34 5.82 -9.25 -6.53
N ASP A 35 6.77 -9.54 -5.64
CA ASP A 35 7.69 -10.68 -5.78
C ASP A 35 6.95 -12.02 -5.83
N SER A 36 5.82 -12.15 -5.12
CA SER A 36 4.96 -13.34 -5.19
C SER A 36 4.07 -13.38 -6.44
N MET A 37 3.66 -12.22 -6.97
CA MET A 37 2.80 -12.11 -8.14
C MET A 37 3.51 -12.49 -9.43
N LEU A 38 4.74 -12.00 -9.65
CA LEU A 38 5.53 -12.27 -10.86
C LEU A 38 5.68 -13.77 -11.22
N PRO A 39 6.09 -14.67 -10.30
CA PRO A 39 6.18 -16.11 -10.59
C PRO A 39 4.81 -16.80 -10.69
N ALA A 40 3.74 -16.18 -10.20
CA ALA A 40 2.38 -16.69 -10.33
C ALA A 40 1.74 -16.34 -11.69
N LEU A 41 2.28 -15.35 -12.42
CA LEU A 41 1.78 -14.94 -13.74
C LEU A 41 1.62 -16.09 -14.76
N PRO A 42 2.55 -17.05 -14.89
CA PRO A 42 2.40 -18.17 -15.81
C PRO A 42 1.22 -19.09 -15.43
N HIS A 43 1.00 -19.30 -14.12
CA HIS A 43 -0.13 -20.08 -13.62
C HIS A 43 -1.46 -19.37 -13.86
N ILE A 44 -1.53 -18.07 -13.59
CA ILE A 44 -2.71 -17.24 -13.86
C ILE A 44 -3.04 -17.25 -15.37
N GLY A 45 -2.03 -17.15 -16.23
CA GLY A 45 -2.19 -17.23 -17.69
C GLY A 45 -2.66 -18.61 -18.18
N ALA A 46 -2.21 -19.68 -17.53
CA ALA A 46 -2.67 -21.03 -17.83
C ALA A 46 -4.14 -21.24 -17.42
N ASP A 47 -4.52 -20.77 -16.22
CA ASP A 47 -5.91 -20.86 -15.71
C ASP A 47 -6.89 -20.00 -16.53
N LEU A 48 -6.44 -18.88 -17.07
CA LEU A 48 -7.22 -18.02 -17.98
C LEU A 48 -7.32 -18.57 -19.41
N ASN A 49 -6.76 -19.76 -19.70
CA ASN A 49 -6.79 -20.43 -21.01
C ASN A 49 -6.21 -19.54 -22.13
N VAL A 50 -5.09 -18.89 -21.84
CA VAL A 50 -4.44 -17.98 -22.77
C VAL A 50 -3.78 -18.75 -23.92
N ALA A 51 -4.40 -18.74 -25.10
CA ALA A 51 -3.94 -19.45 -26.29
C ALA A 51 -2.71 -18.81 -26.98
N THR A 52 -2.36 -17.56 -26.63
CA THR A 52 -1.29 -16.78 -27.30
C THR A 52 -0.31 -16.25 -26.26
N ASP A 53 0.99 -16.57 -26.38
CA ASP A 53 2.05 -16.16 -25.42
C ASP A 53 2.09 -14.65 -25.13
N ASN A 54 1.62 -13.81 -26.07
CA ASN A 54 1.60 -12.36 -25.96
C ASN A 54 0.58 -11.82 -24.94
N ASP A 55 -0.49 -12.56 -24.65
CA ASP A 55 -1.56 -12.05 -23.78
C ASP A 55 -1.15 -12.00 -22.30
N ARG A 56 -0.07 -12.70 -21.92
CA ARG A 56 0.52 -12.59 -20.58
C ARG A 56 0.98 -11.16 -20.25
N GLN A 57 1.33 -10.35 -21.26
CA GLN A 57 1.72 -8.94 -21.06
C GLN A 57 0.55 -8.07 -20.59
N TRP A 58 -0.71 -8.43 -20.91
CA TRP A 58 -1.88 -7.68 -20.44
C TRP A 58 -2.03 -7.68 -18.92
N VAL A 59 -1.51 -8.70 -18.23
CA VAL A 59 -1.53 -8.75 -16.76
C VAL A 59 -0.60 -7.68 -16.17
N VAL A 60 0.56 -7.46 -16.78
CA VAL A 60 1.49 -6.40 -16.36
C VAL A 60 0.92 -5.03 -16.70
N THR A 61 0.33 -4.85 -17.89
CA THR A 61 -0.29 -3.59 -18.29
C THR A 61 -1.49 -3.22 -17.40
N SER A 62 -2.37 -4.17 -17.08
CA SER A 62 -3.50 -3.94 -16.17
C SER A 62 -3.04 -3.63 -14.74
N TYR A 63 -2.01 -4.32 -14.24
CA TYR A 63 -1.38 -4.00 -12.97
C TYR A 63 -0.84 -2.58 -12.94
N LEU A 64 -0.05 -2.18 -13.95
CA LEU A 64 0.52 -0.83 -14.03
C LEU A 64 -0.56 0.25 -14.18
N LEU A 65 -1.62 -0.01 -14.93
CA LEU A 65 -2.76 0.90 -15.05
C LEU A 65 -3.52 1.05 -13.74
N GLY A 66 -3.80 -0.05 -13.05
CA GLY A 66 -4.47 -0.03 -11.74
C GLY A 66 -3.62 0.65 -10.68
N PHE A 67 -2.34 0.28 -10.58
CA PHE A 67 -1.40 0.83 -9.61
C PHE A 67 -1.08 2.31 -9.87
N GLY A 68 -0.74 2.66 -11.11
CA GLY A 68 -0.48 4.04 -11.52
C GLY A 68 -1.72 4.93 -11.40
N GLY A 69 -2.89 4.40 -11.76
CA GLY A 69 -4.18 5.06 -11.53
C GLY A 69 -4.44 5.29 -10.05
N ALA A 70 -4.24 4.28 -9.20
CA ALA A 70 -4.38 4.41 -7.76
C ALA A 70 -3.44 5.46 -7.17
N GLN A 71 -2.19 5.57 -7.67
CA GLN A 71 -1.24 6.60 -7.24
C GLN A 71 -1.71 8.03 -7.49
N LEU A 72 -2.45 8.28 -8.59
CA LEU A 72 -3.03 9.60 -8.89
C LEU A 72 -4.05 10.04 -7.83
N PHE A 73 -4.72 9.10 -7.18
CA PHE A 73 -5.63 9.39 -6.07
C PHE A 73 -4.89 9.39 -4.73
N TYR A 74 -3.98 8.44 -4.53
CA TYR A 74 -3.25 8.28 -3.27
C TYR A 74 -2.37 9.48 -2.93
N GLY A 75 -1.73 10.11 -3.92
CA GLY A 75 -0.89 11.30 -3.70
C GLY A 75 -1.68 12.49 -3.15
N PRO A 76 -2.70 13.00 -3.87
CA PRO A 76 -3.54 14.10 -3.39
C PRO A 76 -4.32 13.75 -2.11
N LEU A 77 -4.74 12.49 -1.94
CA LEU A 77 -5.41 12.04 -0.72
C LEU A 77 -4.45 12.03 0.47
N ALA A 78 -3.21 11.55 0.30
CA ALA A 78 -2.18 11.62 1.32
C ALA A 78 -1.80 13.07 1.65
N ASP A 79 -1.71 13.97 0.66
CA ASP A 79 -1.44 15.38 0.90
C ASP A 79 -2.59 16.08 1.64
N ARG A 80 -3.85 15.72 1.33
CA ARG A 80 -5.04 16.32 1.96
C ARG A 80 -5.33 15.78 3.35
N PHE A 81 -5.05 14.50 3.62
CA PHE A 81 -5.36 13.84 4.91
C PHE A 81 -4.13 13.62 5.80
N GLY A 82 -2.91 13.80 5.28
CA GLY A 82 -1.68 13.23 5.84
C GLY A 82 -0.54 14.19 6.19
N ARG A 83 -0.66 15.50 5.97
CA ARG A 83 0.17 16.44 6.74
C ARG A 83 -0.56 16.79 8.04
N LYS A 84 -0.70 15.80 8.92
CA LYS A 84 -0.93 16.10 10.35
C LYS A 84 0.39 16.69 10.87
N PRO A 85 0.40 17.95 11.32
CA PRO A 85 1.52 18.46 12.11
C PRO A 85 1.65 17.69 13.43
#